data_AF-A0A812KUH9-F1
#
_entry.id   AF-A0A812KUH9-F1
#
_cell.length_a   1.000
_cell.length_b   1.000
_cell.length_c   1.000
_cell.angle_alpha   90.00
_cell.angle_beta   90.00
_cell.angle_gamma   90.00
#
_symmetry.space_group_name_H-M   'P 1'
#
loop_
_entity.id
_entity.type
_entity.pdbx_description
1 polymer ?
#
loop_
_entity_poly.entity_id
_entity_poly.type
_entity_poly.pdbx_seq_one_letter_code
_entity_poly.pdbx_strand_id
1 'polypeptide(L)'
;MSASSVAAVARGAAARGSQLEAAALSRVVQPRRLFFDTAPGLEPMLQRELQALGILRGRAERYHGGLYIEAPESLLWRAALQSRLLLGGRLGVGELFHAGYESTLANYVAGVPWPDYMWFGAEPAKPPLKVHTENSRLYHTDVIERAVLNGIERRRQFFMNLRLQRNEDEIFYGRQDKERPRPDLPTLHVDLKRNECDLSVATTAVPQLRAYSLAVEEKDEHQEGRGSAWTLGDSHAAACVLKSQCLELLEECGKAERHLCVWDPFCGRGKLLLEALGLALGVPPASPVMQMPFQEFPNFDQARFREVVRSLELSPSPHISKLVLVGSHADADVIHLANRNLQAFARALPRPRSGPASLIWPLPSGDVAEKEDPMSISKRRLPCSVTFQHKDPESMLETLRGHPTMILTNVPYGNKADAKKDRRLYARFGKMLKAEQAHGYLKGIYCLSAREDFKRFSGLDWRTELRFECSGVQVELLRWTGRTASIPRVEREKGPKQVPTETHEEVSTANPASSTTALGRKSKRRMAASTSHGAVAMPPAKAKRTRDEHQKENRYAHDLHVEMLRAESLPALRGKYKHDNPFLGTGSAYRRAPAGGFVCDVSVAEKP
;
A
#
# COMPACT_ATOMS: atom_id res chain seq x y z
N MET A 1 -49.40 -15.37 40.75
CA MET A 1 -47.94 -15.16 40.91
C MET A 1 -47.75 -14.01 41.90
N SER A 2 -47.00 -14.21 42.99
CA SER A 2 -46.90 -13.22 44.07
C SER A 2 -46.06 -12.00 43.64
N ALA A 3 -46.35 -10.83 44.22
CA ALA A 3 -45.64 -9.57 43.94
C ALA A 3 -44.10 -9.67 44.10
N SER A 4 -43.62 -10.66 44.85
CA SER A 4 -42.19 -11.00 45.01
C SER A 4 -41.52 -11.50 43.72
N SER A 5 -42.23 -12.27 42.87
CA SER A 5 -41.64 -12.82 41.64
C SER A 5 -41.49 -11.78 40.53
N VAL A 6 -42.41 -10.82 40.46
CA VAL A 6 -42.36 -9.71 39.49
C VAL A 6 -41.22 -8.75 39.82
N ALA A 7 -40.98 -8.46 41.11
CA ALA A 7 -39.86 -7.65 41.55
C ALA A 7 -38.49 -8.34 41.34
N ALA A 8 -38.42 -9.66 41.40
CA ALA A 8 -37.20 -10.43 41.09
C ALA A 8 -36.89 -10.43 39.58
N VAL A 9 -37.90 -10.60 38.73
CA VAL A 9 -37.75 -10.53 37.27
C VAL A 9 -37.40 -9.11 36.80
N ALA A 10 -38.02 -8.08 37.39
CA ALA A 10 -37.70 -6.68 37.11
C ALA A 10 -36.27 -6.30 37.55
N ARG A 11 -35.79 -6.79 38.71
CA ARG A 11 -34.40 -6.61 39.14
C ARG A 11 -33.41 -7.37 38.25
N GLY A 12 -33.75 -8.57 37.78
CA GLY A 12 -32.95 -9.32 36.82
C GLY A 12 -32.94 -8.73 35.40
N ALA A 13 -34.02 -8.05 34.99
CA ALA A 13 -34.08 -7.31 33.73
C ALA A 13 -33.34 -5.97 33.81
N ALA A 14 -33.45 -5.26 34.94
CA ALA A 14 -32.69 -4.04 35.21
C ALA A 14 -31.18 -4.31 35.37
N ALA A 15 -30.78 -5.43 35.97
CA ALA A 15 -29.37 -5.85 36.06
C ALA A 15 -28.79 -6.28 34.70
N ARG A 16 -29.61 -6.89 33.82
CA ARG A 16 -29.21 -7.22 32.44
C ARG A 16 -29.19 -5.97 31.55
N GLY A 17 -30.14 -5.06 31.74
CA GLY A 17 -30.16 -3.73 31.12
C GLY A 17 -28.95 -2.90 31.54
N SER A 18 -28.58 -2.91 32.82
CA SER A 18 -27.40 -2.21 33.33
C SER A 18 -26.08 -2.90 32.95
N GLN A 19 -26.06 -4.22 32.70
CA GLN A 19 -24.90 -4.93 32.15
C GLN A 19 -24.73 -4.72 30.63
N LEU A 20 -25.83 -4.61 29.88
CA LEU A 20 -25.82 -4.25 28.46
C LEU A 20 -25.55 -2.75 28.25
N GLU A 21 -26.08 -1.89 29.11
CA GLU A 21 -25.72 -0.47 29.18
C GLU A 21 -24.30 -0.32 29.71
N ALA A 22 -23.84 -1.08 30.71
CA ALA A 22 -22.43 -1.08 31.08
C ALA A 22 -21.55 -1.67 29.99
N ALA A 23 -22.00 -2.61 29.16
CA ALA A 23 -21.25 -3.11 27.99
C ALA A 23 -21.26 -2.12 26.81
N ALA A 24 -22.34 -1.35 26.67
CA ALA A 24 -22.48 -0.29 25.67
C ALA A 24 -21.78 1.01 26.10
N LEU A 25 -21.73 1.31 27.41
CA LEU A 25 -21.01 2.41 28.05
C LEU A 25 -19.54 2.02 28.33
N SER A 26 -19.21 0.73 28.46
CA SER A 26 -17.83 0.21 28.43
C SER A 26 -17.27 0.10 27.02
N ARG A 27 -18.01 0.52 25.98
CA ARG A 27 -17.41 0.99 24.72
C ARG A 27 -16.69 2.34 24.89
N VAL A 28 -16.19 2.64 26.09
CA VAL A 28 -14.84 3.21 26.22
C VAL A 28 -13.99 2.52 25.17
N VAL A 29 -13.47 3.29 24.21
CA VAL A 29 -12.75 2.73 23.08
C VAL A 29 -11.47 2.11 23.62
N GLN A 30 -11.53 0.82 23.94
CA GLN A 30 -10.44 0.14 24.63
C GLN A 30 -9.21 0.23 23.73
N PRO A 31 -8.06 0.64 24.29
CA PRO A 31 -6.83 0.68 23.53
C PRO A 31 -6.57 -0.72 22.99
N ARG A 32 -6.29 -0.78 21.69
CA ARG A 32 -5.83 -1.99 21.02
C ARG A 32 -4.40 -1.78 20.55
N ARG A 33 -3.71 -2.88 20.39
CA ARG A 33 -2.35 -2.94 19.85
C ARG A 33 -2.42 -2.66 18.35
N LEU A 34 -1.88 -1.53 17.91
CA LEU A 34 -1.91 -1.09 16.51
C LEU A 34 -0.49 -1.09 15.95
N PHE A 35 -0.33 -1.67 14.77
CA PHE A 35 0.95 -1.72 14.06
C PHE A 35 0.82 -0.95 12.76
N PHE A 36 1.77 -0.06 12.52
CA PHE A 36 1.86 0.74 11.30
C PHE A 36 3.14 0.39 10.58
N ASP A 37 3.02 -0.45 9.55
CA ASP A 37 4.13 -0.89 8.72
C ASP A 37 4.49 0.21 7.71
N THR A 38 5.80 0.42 7.51
CA THR A 38 6.39 1.35 6.53
C THR A 38 7.66 0.73 5.94
N ALA A 39 8.25 1.38 4.94
CA ALA A 39 9.54 0.95 4.43
C ALA A 39 10.63 1.10 5.50
N PRO A 40 11.54 0.12 5.66
CA PRO A 40 12.69 0.24 6.55
C PRO A 40 13.47 1.53 6.33
N GLY A 41 13.78 2.25 7.40
CA GLY A 41 14.42 3.57 7.38
C GLY A 41 13.44 4.76 7.39
N LEU A 42 12.15 4.55 7.11
CA LEU A 42 11.12 5.60 7.14
C LEU A 42 10.35 5.67 8.46
N GLU A 43 10.62 4.81 9.44
CA GLU A 43 9.94 4.76 10.74
C GLU A 43 9.97 6.11 11.49
N PRO A 44 11.09 6.85 11.55
CA PRO A 44 11.11 8.16 12.19
C PRO A 44 10.19 9.17 11.50
N MET A 45 9.99 9.03 10.18
CA MET A 45 9.19 9.94 9.39
C MET A 45 7.71 9.60 9.45
N LEU A 46 7.36 8.30 9.40
CA LEU A 46 6.01 7.83 9.71
C LEU A 46 5.59 8.32 11.11
N GLN A 47 6.49 8.29 12.10
CA GLN A 47 6.15 8.76 13.44
C GLN A 47 5.75 10.24 13.45
N ARG A 48 6.49 11.09 12.71
CA ARG A 48 6.17 12.52 12.58
C ARG A 48 4.86 12.73 11.83
N GLU A 49 4.59 11.94 10.79
CA GLU A 49 3.32 12.00 10.06
C GLU A 49 2.14 11.63 10.97
N LEU A 50 2.24 10.53 11.72
CA LEU A 50 1.19 10.12 12.67
C LEU A 50 0.99 11.16 13.79
N GLN A 51 2.05 11.84 14.24
CA GLN A 51 1.94 12.96 15.18
C GLN A 51 1.20 14.15 14.56
N ALA A 52 1.57 14.55 13.35
CA ALA A 52 0.94 15.66 12.63
C ALA A 52 -0.54 15.40 12.33
N LEU A 53 -0.92 14.14 12.10
CA LEU A 53 -2.31 13.71 11.89
C LEU A 53 -3.13 13.60 13.18
N GLY A 54 -2.50 13.79 14.35
CA GLY A 54 -3.13 13.63 15.67
C GLY A 54 -3.38 12.17 16.08
N ILE A 55 -2.79 11.21 15.37
CA ILE A 55 -2.91 9.77 15.61
C ILE A 55 -2.00 9.32 16.76
N LEU A 56 -0.81 9.92 16.85
CA LEU A 56 0.19 9.57 17.85
C LEU A 56 0.46 10.77 18.78
N ARG A 57 0.29 10.57 20.08
CA ARG A 57 0.75 11.49 21.12
C ARG A 57 2.11 11.02 21.64
N GLY A 58 3.16 11.82 21.45
CA GLY A 58 4.50 11.49 21.94
C GLY A 58 5.25 10.49 21.05
N ARG A 59 6.15 9.68 21.64
CA ARG A 59 6.98 8.71 20.90
C ARG A 59 6.30 7.35 20.89
N ALA A 60 6.31 6.68 19.73
CA ALA A 60 5.89 5.30 19.57
C ALA A 60 7.08 4.35 19.73
N GLU A 61 6.79 3.10 20.10
CA GLU A 61 7.78 2.03 19.98
C GLU A 61 8.00 1.73 18.49
N ARG A 62 9.26 1.48 18.11
CA ARG A 62 9.62 1.22 16.73
C ARG A 62 10.12 -0.21 16.59
N TYR A 63 9.69 -0.87 15.54
CA TYR A 63 10.30 -2.10 15.06
C TYR A 63 10.87 -1.87 13.66
N HIS A 64 11.67 -2.81 13.17
CA HIS A 64 12.22 -2.70 11.82
C HIS A 64 11.08 -2.69 10.78
N GLY A 65 10.93 -1.59 10.04
CA GLY A 65 9.85 -1.42 9.09
C GLY A 65 8.50 -1.01 9.69
N GLY A 66 8.44 -0.45 10.91
CA GLY A 66 7.17 0.06 11.43
C GLY A 66 7.15 0.64 12.84
N LEU A 67 5.95 0.98 13.28
CA LEU A 67 5.66 1.59 14.58
C LEU A 67 4.54 0.83 15.30
N TYR A 68 4.66 0.75 16.63
CA TYR A 68 3.67 0.16 17.52
C TYR A 68 3.12 1.21 18.49
N ILE A 69 1.79 1.22 18.65
CA ILE A 69 1.10 2.03 19.66
C ILE A 69 -0.09 1.26 20.24
N GLU A 70 -0.48 1.61 21.46
CA GLU A 70 -1.76 1.20 22.03
C GLU A 70 -2.76 2.34 21.92
N ALA A 71 -3.80 2.15 21.11
CA ALA A 71 -4.79 3.17 20.89
C ALA A 71 -6.12 2.62 20.36
N PRO A 72 -7.19 3.42 20.38
CA PRO A 72 -8.43 3.14 19.66
C PRO A 72 -8.21 2.71 18.20
N GLU A 73 -8.91 1.64 17.78
CA GLU A 73 -8.89 1.15 16.40
C GLU A 73 -9.26 2.22 15.36
N SER A 74 -10.09 3.21 15.76
CA SER A 74 -10.43 4.35 14.90
C SER A 74 -9.21 5.13 14.41
N LEU A 75 -8.11 5.15 15.17
CA LEU A 75 -6.87 5.79 14.76
C LEU A 75 -6.14 5.00 13.66
N LEU A 76 -6.29 3.66 13.65
CA LEU A 76 -5.81 2.85 12.54
C LEU A 76 -6.58 3.16 11.26
N TRP A 77 -7.91 3.30 11.34
CA TRP A 77 -8.72 3.67 10.18
C TRP A 77 -8.37 5.07 9.66
N ARG A 78 -8.11 6.01 10.58
CA ARG A 78 -7.65 7.36 10.24
C ARG A 78 -6.29 7.34 9.54
N ALA A 79 -5.33 6.57 10.06
CA ALA A 79 -4.02 6.36 9.43
C ALA A 79 -4.18 5.76 8.03
N ALA A 80 -5.02 4.74 7.90
CA ALA A 80 -5.31 4.08 6.64
C ALA A 80 -5.94 5.04 5.61
N LEU A 81 -6.58 6.13 6.01
CA LEU A 81 -7.10 7.11 5.06
C LEU A 81 -6.07 8.21 4.75
N GLN A 82 -5.38 8.72 5.78
CA GLN A 82 -4.59 9.97 5.69
C GLN A 82 -3.08 9.80 5.56
N SER A 83 -2.50 8.70 6.06
CA SER A 83 -1.05 8.50 6.05
C SER A 83 -0.57 8.19 4.64
N ARG A 84 0.45 8.92 4.18
CA ARG A 84 1.11 8.66 2.90
C ARG A 84 2.31 7.72 3.09
N LEU A 85 2.82 7.56 4.29
CA LEU A 85 3.96 6.69 4.57
C LEU A 85 3.56 5.28 4.96
N LEU A 86 2.30 5.06 5.38
CA LEU A 86 1.79 3.74 5.69
C LEU A 86 1.88 2.81 4.47
N LEU A 87 2.48 1.65 4.67
CA LEU A 87 2.44 0.51 3.74
C LEU A 87 1.39 -0.51 4.17
N GLY A 88 1.16 -0.66 5.47
CA GLY A 88 0.20 -1.61 6.00
C GLY A 88 -0.21 -1.26 7.42
N GLY A 89 -1.49 -1.42 7.76
CA GLY A 89 -1.98 -1.39 9.13
C GLY A 89 -2.28 -2.79 9.63
N ARG A 90 -1.88 -3.11 10.87
CA ARG A 90 -2.27 -4.37 11.53
C ARG A 90 -2.89 -4.10 12.90
N LEU A 91 -3.79 -4.98 13.29
CA LEU A 91 -4.48 -4.96 14.59
C LEU A 91 -4.04 -6.18 15.39
N GLY A 92 -3.52 -5.97 16.59
CA GLY A 92 -3.16 -7.04 17.52
C GLY A 92 -4.39 -7.83 17.96
N VAL A 93 -4.21 -9.13 18.04
CA VAL A 93 -5.24 -10.12 18.34
C VAL A 93 -4.91 -10.76 19.68
N GLY A 94 -5.67 -10.40 20.71
CA GLY A 94 -5.38 -10.82 22.08
C GLY A 94 -4.18 -10.07 22.69
N GLU A 95 -3.65 -10.64 23.76
CA GLU A 95 -2.48 -10.15 24.50
C GLU A 95 -1.19 -10.84 24.04
N LEU A 96 -0.03 -10.29 24.42
CA LEU A 96 1.24 -11.00 24.28
C LEU A 96 1.22 -12.25 25.14
N PHE A 97 1.79 -13.35 24.64
CA PHE A 97 1.81 -14.61 25.37
C PHE A 97 3.08 -15.42 25.12
N HIS A 98 3.42 -16.26 26.09
CA HIS A 98 4.56 -17.16 25.96
C HIS A 98 4.22 -18.37 25.08
N ALA A 99 4.96 -18.58 24.00
CA ALA A 99 4.76 -19.64 23.01
C ALA A 99 6.05 -20.46 22.79
N GLY A 100 6.46 -21.21 23.81
CA GLY A 100 7.64 -22.08 23.73
C GLY A 100 7.43 -23.41 22.99
N TYR A 101 6.18 -23.81 22.77
CA TYR A 101 5.80 -25.12 22.21
C TYR A 101 4.60 -24.99 21.25
N GLU A 102 4.50 -25.90 20.28
CA GLU A 102 3.43 -25.93 19.27
C GLU A 102 2.03 -25.98 19.92
N SER A 103 1.88 -26.79 20.96
CA SER A 103 0.61 -26.94 21.69
C SER A 103 0.19 -25.65 22.39
N THR A 104 1.11 -24.93 23.02
CA THR A 104 0.84 -23.65 23.68
C THR A 104 0.36 -22.61 22.67
N LEU A 105 1.03 -22.54 21.50
CA LEU A 105 0.64 -21.65 20.40
C LEU A 105 -0.77 -22.00 19.88
N ALA A 106 -1.00 -23.27 19.52
CA ALA A 106 -2.28 -23.72 19.00
C ALA A 106 -3.45 -23.51 19.99
N ASN A 107 -3.20 -23.73 21.29
CA ASN A 107 -4.21 -23.54 22.33
C ASN A 107 -4.56 -22.05 22.51
N TYR A 108 -3.57 -21.16 22.51
CA TYR A 108 -3.82 -19.72 22.59
C TYR A 108 -4.61 -19.23 21.37
N VAL A 109 -4.16 -19.61 20.17
CA VAL A 109 -4.83 -19.29 18.90
C VAL A 109 -6.28 -19.79 18.89
N ALA A 110 -6.57 -20.97 19.45
CA ALA A 110 -7.94 -21.47 19.56
C ALA A 110 -8.82 -20.65 20.53
N GLY A 111 -8.22 -19.96 21.51
CA GLY A 111 -8.91 -19.11 22.47
C GLY A 111 -9.28 -17.72 21.95
N VAL A 112 -8.66 -17.28 20.86
CA VAL A 112 -8.90 -15.97 20.25
C VAL A 112 -10.38 -15.82 19.81
N PRO A 113 -11.01 -14.64 20.01
CA PRO A 113 -12.33 -14.35 19.49
C PRO A 113 -12.30 -14.06 17.99
N TRP A 114 -11.93 -15.06 17.18
CA TRP A 114 -11.82 -14.95 15.71
C TRP A 114 -13.06 -14.34 15.00
N PRO A 115 -14.31 -14.54 15.47
CA PRO A 115 -15.47 -13.86 14.90
C PRO A 115 -15.41 -12.31 14.97
N ASP A 116 -14.47 -11.70 15.68
CA ASP A 116 -14.24 -10.25 15.61
C ASP A 116 -13.45 -9.83 14.36
N TYR A 117 -12.68 -10.74 13.76
CA TYR A 117 -11.67 -10.43 12.73
C TYR A 117 -11.91 -11.14 11.40
N MET A 118 -12.55 -12.30 11.40
CA MET A 118 -12.84 -13.04 10.17
C MET A 118 -14.12 -13.88 10.27
N TRP A 119 -14.73 -14.11 9.12
CA TRP A 119 -15.91 -14.96 8.99
C TRP A 119 -15.53 -16.45 9.02
N PHE A 120 -16.32 -17.24 9.74
CA PHE A 120 -16.24 -18.70 9.68
C PHE A 120 -17.38 -19.26 8.83
N GLY A 121 -17.02 -20.23 7.98
CA GLY A 121 -17.97 -20.99 7.16
C GLY A 121 -17.84 -22.50 7.37
N ALA A 122 -18.57 -23.25 6.54
CA ALA A 122 -18.55 -24.71 6.56
C ALA A 122 -17.16 -25.27 6.20
N GLU A 123 -16.43 -24.59 5.33
CA GLU A 123 -15.07 -24.96 4.92
C GLU A 123 -14.00 -24.44 5.89
N PRO A 124 -12.86 -25.15 6.03
CA PRO A 124 -11.74 -24.68 6.83
C PRO A 124 -11.22 -23.31 6.36
N ALA A 125 -11.05 -22.39 7.30
CA ALA A 125 -10.44 -21.09 7.03
C ALA A 125 -8.92 -21.24 6.97
N LYS A 126 -8.31 -20.88 5.84
CA LYS A 126 -6.85 -20.88 5.64
C LYS A 126 -6.37 -19.47 5.31
N PRO A 127 -6.32 -18.56 6.30
CA PRO A 127 -5.82 -17.22 6.06
C PRO A 127 -4.34 -17.27 5.64
N PRO A 128 -3.89 -16.34 4.77
CA PRO A 128 -2.47 -16.18 4.49
C PRO A 128 -1.70 -15.90 5.79
N LEU A 129 -0.55 -16.54 5.99
CA LEU A 129 0.27 -16.37 7.18
C LEU A 129 1.60 -15.70 6.83
N LYS A 130 2.05 -14.79 7.70
CA LYS A 130 3.39 -14.22 7.71
C LYS A 130 4.02 -14.48 9.06
N VAL A 131 5.02 -15.35 9.09
CA VAL A 131 5.70 -15.76 10.31
C VAL A 131 7.09 -15.12 10.38
N HIS A 132 7.37 -14.47 11.50
CA HIS A 132 8.70 -14.02 11.87
C HIS A 132 9.08 -14.65 13.21
N THR A 133 10.27 -15.25 13.29
CA THR A 133 10.78 -15.85 14.52
C THR A 133 12.21 -15.43 14.78
N GLU A 134 12.49 -15.01 16.00
CA GLU A 134 13.81 -14.56 16.44
C GLU A 134 14.11 -15.13 17.83
N ASN A 135 15.25 -15.80 17.99
CA ASN A 135 15.74 -16.30 19.28
C ASN A 135 14.69 -17.09 20.08
N SER A 136 13.84 -17.85 19.39
CA SER A 136 12.72 -18.60 19.98
C SER A 136 12.88 -20.11 19.76
N ARG A 137 12.32 -20.92 20.66
CA ARG A 137 12.33 -22.39 20.56
C ARG A 137 11.56 -22.88 19.35
N LEU A 138 10.47 -22.21 19.01
CA LEU A 138 9.77 -22.39 17.74
C LEU A 138 10.46 -21.55 16.67
N TYR A 139 11.28 -22.18 15.82
CA TYR A 139 12.03 -21.50 14.75
C TYR A 139 11.68 -22.00 13.34
N HIS A 140 11.00 -23.15 13.22
CA HIS A 140 10.52 -23.67 11.94
C HIS A 140 9.19 -23.01 11.57
N THR A 141 9.17 -22.25 10.48
CA THR A 141 7.97 -21.52 10.00
C THR A 141 6.80 -22.46 9.75
N ASP A 142 7.03 -23.61 9.09
CA ASP A 142 5.98 -24.59 8.77
C ASP A 142 5.29 -25.16 10.02
N VAL A 143 6.04 -25.31 11.12
CA VAL A 143 5.51 -25.79 12.40
C VAL A 143 4.63 -24.72 13.04
N ILE A 144 5.07 -23.46 12.99
CA ILE A 144 4.30 -22.32 13.49
C ILE A 144 3.00 -22.14 12.70
N GLU A 145 3.09 -22.18 11.36
CA GLU A 145 1.93 -22.07 10.48
C GLU A 145 0.91 -23.16 10.74
N ARG A 146 1.36 -24.42 10.84
CA ARG A 146 0.51 -25.56 11.17
C ARG A 146 -0.17 -25.40 12.53
N ALA A 147 0.57 -24.96 13.55
CA ALA A 147 0.02 -24.72 14.88
C ALA A 147 -1.10 -23.67 14.86
N VAL A 148 -0.89 -22.58 14.12
CA VAL A 148 -1.86 -21.49 13.97
C VAL A 148 -3.10 -21.97 13.22
N LEU A 149 -2.93 -22.64 12.08
CA LEU A 149 -4.06 -23.19 11.31
C LEU A 149 -4.87 -24.20 12.14
N ASN A 150 -4.20 -25.07 12.91
CA ASN A 150 -4.86 -26.01 13.81
C ASN A 150 -5.67 -25.29 14.90
N GLY A 151 -5.13 -24.22 15.49
CA GLY A 151 -5.85 -23.42 16.48
C GLY A 151 -7.09 -22.74 15.90
N ILE A 152 -6.98 -22.16 14.70
CA ILE A 152 -8.09 -21.53 13.98
C ILE A 152 -9.19 -22.56 13.67
N GLU A 153 -8.80 -23.74 13.16
CA GLU A 153 -9.75 -24.81 12.83
C GLU A 153 -10.49 -25.31 14.08
N ARG A 154 -9.80 -25.47 15.22
CA ARG A 154 -10.45 -25.79 16.50
C ARG A 154 -11.49 -24.75 16.89
N ARG A 155 -11.18 -23.46 16.76
CA ARG A 155 -12.15 -22.38 17.05
C ARG A 155 -13.32 -22.39 16.07
N ARG A 156 -13.06 -22.63 14.78
CA ARG A 156 -14.10 -22.74 13.75
C ARG A 156 -15.07 -23.86 14.08
N GLN A 157 -14.58 -25.06 14.38
CA GLN A 157 -15.42 -26.21 14.76
C GLN A 157 -16.26 -25.91 15.99
N PHE A 158 -15.66 -25.30 17.02
CA PHE A 158 -16.39 -24.85 18.20
C PHE A 158 -17.50 -23.83 17.86
N PHE A 159 -17.19 -22.85 17.00
CA PHE A 159 -18.16 -21.85 16.53
C PHE A 159 -19.31 -22.49 15.73
N MET A 160 -19.00 -23.41 14.81
CA MET A 160 -20.00 -24.14 14.02
C MET A 160 -20.92 -24.96 14.93
N ASN A 161 -20.37 -25.67 15.91
CA ASN A 161 -21.15 -26.46 16.86
C ASN A 161 -22.10 -25.60 17.70
N LEU A 162 -21.66 -24.41 18.13
CA LEU A 162 -22.51 -23.45 18.85
C LEU A 162 -23.67 -22.92 17.99
N ARG A 163 -23.42 -22.61 16.71
CA ARG A 163 -24.45 -22.11 15.78
C ARG A 163 -25.45 -23.19 15.38
N LEU A 164 -25.00 -24.44 15.20
CA LEU A 164 -25.88 -25.59 14.94
C LEU A 164 -26.84 -25.88 16.10
N GLN A 165 -26.52 -25.44 17.33
CA GLN A 165 -27.41 -25.54 18.49
C GLN A 165 -28.42 -24.38 18.57
N ARG A 166 -28.26 -23.31 17.79
CA ARG A 166 -29.12 -22.12 17.76
C ARG A 166 -29.81 -22.00 16.40
N ASN A 167 -31.00 -22.61 16.29
CA ASN A 167 -31.80 -22.64 15.05
C ASN A 167 -32.28 -21.26 14.53
N GLU A 168 -32.13 -20.18 15.29
CA GLU A 168 -32.69 -18.85 14.96
C GLU A 168 -31.68 -17.84 14.43
N ASP A 169 -30.43 -18.24 14.17
CA ASP A 169 -29.39 -17.31 13.72
C ASP A 169 -29.52 -16.97 12.22
N GLU A 170 -30.48 -16.10 11.88
CA GLU A 170 -30.66 -15.55 10.53
C GLU A 170 -29.38 -14.93 9.95
N ILE A 171 -28.46 -14.45 10.78
CA ILE A 171 -27.16 -13.88 10.33
C ILE A 171 -26.24 -14.98 9.75
N PHE A 172 -26.33 -16.20 10.27
CA PHE A 172 -25.50 -17.33 9.84
C PHE A 172 -26.08 -18.03 8.60
N TYR A 173 -27.41 -18.14 8.53
CA TYR A 173 -28.12 -18.77 7.40
C TYR A 173 -28.51 -17.78 6.28
N GLY A 174 -28.71 -16.49 6.60
CA GLY A 174 -29.28 -15.47 5.70
C GLY A 174 -28.27 -14.66 4.90
N ARG A 175 -26.96 -14.92 5.03
CA ARG A 175 -25.91 -14.33 4.18
C ARG A 175 -25.31 -15.33 3.18
N GLN A 176 -26.04 -16.39 2.84
CA GLN A 176 -25.78 -17.09 1.58
C GLN A 176 -26.39 -16.28 0.41
N ASP A 177 -25.91 -15.06 0.19
CA ASP A 177 -25.98 -14.49 -1.15
C ASP A 177 -25.09 -15.39 -2.00
N LYS A 178 -25.70 -16.35 -2.72
CA LYS A 178 -24.98 -17.24 -3.65
C LYS A 178 -24.19 -16.46 -4.72
N GLU A 179 -24.48 -15.16 -4.85
CA GLU A 179 -23.89 -14.24 -5.83
C GLU A 179 -22.76 -13.36 -5.27
N ARG A 180 -22.60 -13.22 -3.95
CA ARG A 180 -21.46 -12.44 -3.40
C ARG A 180 -20.27 -13.37 -3.14
N PRO A 181 -19.11 -13.15 -3.79
CA PRO A 181 -17.90 -13.87 -3.44
C PRO A 181 -17.60 -13.66 -1.95
N ARG A 182 -17.18 -14.73 -1.25
CA ARG A 182 -16.76 -14.61 0.15
C ARG A 182 -15.62 -13.59 0.24
N PRO A 183 -15.63 -12.69 1.23
CA PRO A 183 -14.52 -11.76 1.41
C PRO A 183 -13.23 -12.53 1.67
N ASP A 184 -12.12 -12.03 1.13
CA ASP A 184 -10.81 -12.63 1.33
C ASP A 184 -10.46 -12.66 2.82
N LEU A 185 -9.83 -13.75 3.25
CA LEU A 185 -9.37 -13.88 4.63
C LEU A 185 -8.23 -12.89 4.90
N PRO A 186 -8.22 -12.20 6.05
CA PRO A 186 -7.13 -11.30 6.38
C PRO A 186 -5.82 -12.07 6.55
N THR A 187 -4.72 -11.45 6.13
CA THR A 187 -3.38 -12.00 6.40
C THR A 187 -3.11 -11.94 7.91
N LEU A 188 -2.69 -13.06 8.50
CA LEU A 188 -2.26 -13.10 9.89
C LEU A 188 -0.76 -12.97 9.98
N HIS A 189 -0.31 -12.22 10.97
CA HIS A 189 1.10 -12.05 11.29
C HIS A 189 1.38 -12.67 12.66
N VAL A 190 2.44 -13.46 12.70
CA VAL A 190 2.88 -14.21 13.88
C VAL A 190 4.33 -13.83 14.13
N ASP A 191 4.54 -12.95 15.11
CA ASP A 191 5.84 -12.39 15.46
C ASP A 191 6.31 -13.03 16.78
N LEU A 192 7.23 -14.00 16.69
CA LEU A 192 7.83 -14.67 17.86
C LEU A 192 9.22 -14.10 18.16
N LYS A 193 9.43 -13.60 19.38
CA LYS A 193 10.73 -13.11 19.86
C LYS A 193 10.99 -13.62 21.26
N ARG A 194 12.09 -14.36 21.46
CA ARG A 194 12.47 -14.92 22.78
C ARG A 194 11.35 -15.74 23.44
N ASN A 195 10.60 -16.50 22.63
CA ASN A 195 9.40 -17.26 22.99
C ASN A 195 8.19 -16.42 23.39
N GLU A 196 8.24 -15.10 23.26
CA GLU A 196 7.07 -14.23 23.37
C GLU A 196 6.43 -14.10 21.98
N CYS A 197 5.13 -14.36 21.88
CA CYS A 197 4.40 -14.33 20.63
C CYS A 197 3.45 -13.14 20.60
N ASP A 198 3.53 -12.39 19.50
CA ASP A 198 2.54 -11.41 19.11
C ASP A 198 1.77 -11.90 17.88
N LEU A 199 0.45 -11.86 17.97
CA LEU A 199 -0.46 -12.24 16.89
C LEU A 199 -1.22 -11.00 16.44
N SER A 200 -1.22 -10.73 15.13
CA SER A 200 -1.96 -9.59 14.56
C SER A 200 -2.62 -9.93 13.23
N VAL A 201 -3.69 -9.21 12.88
CA VAL A 201 -4.40 -9.31 11.60
C VAL A 201 -4.12 -8.09 10.74
N ALA A 202 -3.85 -8.28 9.45
CA ALA A 202 -3.77 -7.19 8.48
C ALA A 202 -5.15 -6.55 8.31
N THR A 203 -5.19 -5.23 8.42
CA THR A 203 -6.42 -4.43 8.34
C THR A 203 -6.51 -3.64 7.04
N THR A 204 -5.38 -3.38 6.40
CA THR A 204 -5.29 -2.68 5.10
C THR A 204 -4.71 -3.62 4.04
N ALA A 205 -4.89 -3.27 2.76
CA ALA A 205 -4.07 -3.87 1.71
C ALA A 205 -2.58 -3.54 1.96
N VAL A 206 -1.69 -4.45 1.58
CA VAL A 206 -0.24 -4.29 1.75
C VAL A 206 0.49 -4.62 0.43
N PRO A 207 1.22 -3.67 -0.19
CA PRO A 207 1.29 -2.27 0.20
C PRO A 207 -0.05 -1.57 -0.03
N GLN A 208 -0.32 -0.54 0.77
CA GLN A 208 -1.52 0.26 0.61
C GLN A 208 -1.51 0.98 -0.74
N LEU A 209 -2.58 0.81 -1.50
CA LEU A 209 -2.76 1.50 -2.78
C LEU A 209 -3.30 2.92 -2.57
N ARG A 210 -2.91 3.84 -3.46
CA ARG A 210 -3.55 5.15 -3.54
C ARG A 210 -4.87 5.06 -4.29
N ALA A 211 -5.81 5.95 -3.96
CA ALA A 211 -7.08 6.05 -4.69
C ALA A 211 -6.90 6.34 -6.19
N TYR A 212 -5.74 6.85 -6.59
CA TYR A 212 -5.40 7.18 -7.96
C TYR A 212 -4.39 6.23 -8.61
N SER A 213 -3.87 5.25 -7.84
CA SER A 213 -2.96 4.25 -8.40
C SER A 213 -3.81 3.25 -9.18
N LEU A 214 -3.72 3.30 -10.51
CA LEU A 214 -4.31 2.27 -11.34
C LEU A 214 -3.57 0.96 -11.05
N ALA A 215 -4.32 -0.06 -10.61
CA ALA A 215 -3.82 -1.42 -10.61
C ALA A 215 -3.46 -1.76 -12.06
N VAL A 216 -2.17 -1.87 -12.35
CA VAL A 216 -1.74 -2.42 -13.63
C VAL A 216 -2.00 -3.91 -13.49
N GLU A 217 -2.96 -4.43 -14.23
CA GLU A 217 -3.05 -5.87 -14.46
C GLU A 217 -1.69 -6.28 -15.03
N GLU A 218 -0.90 -6.98 -14.24
CA GLU A 218 0.33 -7.63 -14.65
C GLU A 218 -0.03 -8.76 -15.64
N LYS A 219 -0.48 -8.41 -16.84
CA LYS A 219 -0.53 -9.30 -18.00
C LYS A 219 0.67 -9.07 -18.91
N ASP A 220 1.82 -8.78 -18.31
CA ASP A 220 3.11 -8.87 -19.01
C ASP A 220 3.74 -10.24 -18.73
N GLU A 221 3.18 -11.28 -19.35
CA GLU A 221 3.75 -12.64 -19.41
C GLU A 221 5.14 -12.68 -20.11
N HIS A 222 5.71 -11.52 -20.48
CA HIS A 222 7.04 -11.39 -21.07
C HIS A 222 8.06 -10.70 -20.14
N GLN A 223 7.70 -10.47 -18.87
CA GLN A 223 8.62 -9.95 -17.85
C GLN A 223 9.08 -10.98 -16.81
N GLU A 224 8.83 -12.28 -16.99
CA GLU A 224 9.31 -13.33 -16.06
C GLU A 224 10.85 -13.52 -16.04
N GLY A 225 11.62 -12.70 -16.77
CA GLY A 225 13.09 -12.71 -16.74
C GLY A 225 13.76 -11.37 -16.44
N ARG A 226 13.00 -10.28 -16.28
CA ARG A 226 13.53 -8.96 -15.88
C ARG A 226 12.95 -8.63 -14.52
N GLY A 227 13.74 -8.80 -13.46
CA GLY A 227 13.29 -8.59 -12.09
C GLY A 227 12.45 -7.33 -11.92
N SER A 228 11.36 -7.46 -11.17
CA SER A 228 10.34 -6.46 -10.80
C SER A 228 10.87 -5.20 -10.07
N ALA A 229 12.15 -4.90 -10.20
CA ALA A 229 12.94 -4.01 -9.35
C ALA A 229 12.82 -2.51 -9.64
N TRP A 230 11.94 -2.04 -10.55
CA TRP A 230 12.11 -0.70 -11.14
C TRP A 230 11.05 0.36 -10.85
N THR A 231 9.96 0.03 -10.14
CA THR A 231 8.91 1.04 -9.86
C THR A 231 8.99 1.52 -8.42
N LEU A 232 9.29 2.81 -8.25
CA LEU A 232 9.20 3.49 -6.95
C LEU A 232 7.81 3.28 -6.33
N GLY A 233 7.74 2.88 -5.06
CA GLY A 233 6.47 2.77 -4.34
C GLY A 233 5.84 4.14 -4.09
N ASP A 234 4.52 4.19 -3.95
CA ASP A 234 3.80 5.47 -3.71
C ASP A 234 4.21 6.09 -2.37
N SER A 235 4.38 5.27 -1.33
CA SER A 235 4.85 5.74 -0.01
C SER A 235 6.30 6.21 -0.04
N HIS A 236 7.14 5.62 -0.89
CA HIS A 236 8.51 6.10 -1.12
C HIS A 236 8.53 7.44 -1.86
N ALA A 237 7.67 7.61 -2.87
CA ALA A 237 7.52 8.90 -3.56
C ALA A 237 7.03 9.99 -2.59
N ALA A 238 6.03 9.69 -1.76
CA ALA A 238 5.55 10.59 -0.72
C ALA A 238 6.67 10.97 0.26
N ALA A 239 7.49 9.98 0.65
CA ALA A 239 8.63 10.20 1.52
C ALA A 239 9.63 11.19 0.94
N CYS A 240 9.93 11.08 -0.35
CA CYS A 240 10.81 12.01 -1.04
C CYS A 240 10.25 13.42 -1.08
N VAL A 241 8.95 13.57 -1.36
CA VAL A 241 8.31 14.89 -1.40
C VAL A 241 8.27 15.54 -0.01
N LEU A 242 7.83 14.80 1.02
CA LEU A 242 7.77 15.29 2.41
C LEU A 242 9.12 15.73 2.95
N LYS A 243 10.20 15.07 2.51
CA LYS A 243 11.56 15.42 2.92
C LYS A 243 12.20 16.53 2.05
N SER A 244 11.67 16.76 0.86
CA SER A 244 12.09 17.87 -0.01
C SER A 244 11.55 19.21 0.49
N GLN A 245 11.99 20.29 -0.16
CA GLN A 245 11.50 21.65 0.12
C GLN A 245 10.31 22.05 -0.77
N CYS A 246 9.59 21.09 -1.36
CA CYS A 246 8.50 21.35 -2.29
C CYS A 246 7.46 22.36 -1.75
N LEU A 247 6.92 22.08 -0.56
CA LEU A 247 5.88 22.90 0.05
C LEU A 247 6.42 24.24 0.57
N GLU A 248 7.63 24.25 1.12
CA GLU A 248 8.31 25.49 1.57
C GLU A 248 8.55 26.45 0.40
N LEU A 249 9.09 25.95 -0.71
CA LEU A 249 9.33 26.74 -1.92
C LEU A 249 8.02 27.20 -2.56
N LEU A 250 6.95 26.40 -2.47
CA LEU A 250 5.63 26.77 -2.97
C LEU A 250 5.08 27.96 -2.17
N GLU A 251 5.24 27.94 -0.85
CA GLU A 251 4.84 29.04 0.02
C GLU A 251 5.67 30.31 -0.26
N GLU A 252 7.00 30.19 -0.39
CA GLU A 252 7.89 31.32 -0.72
C GLU A 252 7.55 31.94 -2.07
N CYS A 253 7.41 31.12 -3.12
CA CYS A 253 7.06 31.60 -4.45
C CYS A 253 5.66 32.20 -4.47
N GLY A 254 4.71 31.58 -3.76
CA GLY A 254 3.35 32.06 -3.61
C GLY A 254 3.27 33.45 -3.00
N LYS A 255 3.98 33.70 -1.89
CA LYS A 255 4.08 35.04 -1.26
C LYS A 255 4.72 36.07 -2.18
N ALA A 256 5.64 35.64 -3.03
CA ALA A 256 6.29 36.49 -4.04
C ALA A 256 5.49 36.59 -5.36
N GLU A 257 4.25 36.06 -5.41
CA GLU A 257 3.39 36.00 -6.60
C GLU A 257 4.02 35.35 -7.83
N ARG A 258 5.00 34.45 -7.63
CA ARG A 258 5.70 33.70 -8.67
C ARG A 258 5.24 32.25 -8.74
N HIS A 259 5.37 31.64 -9.91
CA HIS A 259 5.16 30.21 -10.07
C HIS A 259 6.38 29.40 -9.61
N LEU A 260 6.13 28.32 -8.86
CA LEU A 260 7.12 27.28 -8.61
C LEU A 260 6.93 26.16 -9.63
N CYS A 261 7.97 25.87 -10.41
CA CYS A 261 8.01 24.68 -11.24
C CYS A 261 8.66 23.52 -10.46
N VAL A 262 7.99 22.39 -10.34
CA VAL A 262 8.58 21.14 -9.88
C VAL A 262 8.72 20.21 -11.07
N TRP A 263 9.96 19.91 -11.43
CA TRP A 263 10.29 19.13 -12.61
C TRP A 263 10.88 17.77 -12.25
N ASP A 264 10.31 16.73 -12.84
CA ASP A 264 10.85 15.37 -12.82
C ASP A 264 11.35 14.99 -14.23
N PRO A 265 12.68 15.07 -14.50
CA PRO A 265 13.28 14.71 -15.78
C PRO A 265 13.18 13.22 -16.14
N PHE A 266 12.89 12.35 -15.18
CA PHE A 266 12.79 10.90 -15.34
C PHE A 266 11.48 10.41 -14.70
N CYS A 267 10.36 11.01 -15.10
CA CYS A 267 9.13 10.97 -14.30
C CYS A 267 8.51 9.58 -14.10
N GLY A 268 8.91 8.60 -14.91
CA GLY A 268 8.30 7.27 -14.90
C GLY A 268 6.78 7.40 -15.00
N ARG A 269 6.08 6.71 -14.09
CA ARG A 269 4.60 6.73 -13.98
C ARG A 269 4.03 7.98 -13.29
N GLY A 270 4.85 9.01 -13.03
CA GLY A 270 4.44 10.31 -12.47
C GLY A 270 4.29 10.36 -10.94
N LYS A 271 4.70 9.32 -10.21
CA LYS A 271 4.39 9.17 -8.78
C LYS A 271 4.90 10.31 -7.89
N LEU A 272 6.15 10.78 -8.10
CA LEU A 272 6.71 11.90 -7.32
C LEU A 272 5.88 13.17 -7.47
N LEU A 273 5.48 13.49 -8.71
CA LEU A 273 4.66 14.68 -8.99
C LEU A 273 3.22 14.51 -8.49
N LEU A 274 2.62 13.32 -8.60
CA LEU A 274 1.26 13.07 -8.09
C LEU A 274 1.21 13.10 -6.56
N GLU A 275 2.24 12.62 -5.87
CA GLU A 275 2.36 12.78 -4.41
C GLU A 275 2.55 14.25 -4.02
N ALA A 276 3.35 15.02 -4.78
CA ALA A 276 3.48 16.46 -4.58
C ALA A 276 2.16 17.21 -4.79
N LEU A 277 1.40 16.85 -5.83
CA LEU A 277 0.07 17.37 -6.08
C LEU A 277 -0.88 17.05 -4.91
N GLY A 278 -0.92 15.79 -4.48
CA GLY A 278 -1.78 15.36 -3.38
C GLY A 278 -1.47 16.06 -2.06
N LEU A 279 -0.19 16.22 -1.73
CA LEU A 279 0.26 16.96 -0.55
C LEU A 279 -0.11 18.44 -0.65
N ALA A 280 0.13 19.08 -1.80
CA ALA A 280 -0.21 20.49 -2.00
C ALA A 280 -1.71 20.75 -1.98
N LEU A 281 -2.54 19.77 -2.39
CA LEU A 281 -4.00 19.83 -2.31
C LEU A 281 -4.55 19.46 -0.91
N GLY A 282 -3.71 18.95 -0.01
CA GLY A 282 -4.14 18.49 1.31
C GLY A 282 -5.16 17.35 1.26
N VAL A 283 -5.18 16.57 0.18
CA VAL A 283 -6.13 15.45 0.01
C VAL A 283 -5.55 14.16 0.61
N PRO A 284 -6.37 13.30 1.24
CA PRO A 284 -5.91 11.99 1.69
C PRO A 284 -5.46 11.09 0.52
N PRO A 285 -4.44 10.24 0.70
CA PRO A 285 -3.98 9.29 -0.33
C PRO A 285 -5.00 8.18 -0.65
N ALA A 286 -5.85 7.82 0.31
CA ALA A 286 -6.88 6.80 0.15
C ALA A 286 -8.29 7.40 0.23
N SER A 287 -9.25 6.69 -0.37
CA SER A 287 -10.67 7.07 -0.36
C SER A 287 -11.47 6.13 0.54
N PRO A 288 -12.48 6.61 1.29
CA PRO A 288 -13.38 5.75 2.07
C PRO A 288 -14.15 4.74 1.23
N VAL A 289 -14.25 4.95 -0.10
CA VAL A 289 -14.89 4.04 -1.05
C VAL A 289 -13.98 2.88 -1.44
N MET A 290 -12.66 3.01 -1.20
CA MET A 290 -11.75 1.88 -1.40
C MET A 290 -12.10 0.78 -0.41
N GLN A 291 -12.22 -0.44 -0.94
CA GLN A 291 -12.43 -1.61 -0.11
C GLN A 291 -11.15 -1.89 0.68
N MET A 292 -11.23 -1.76 2.00
CA MET A 292 -10.13 -2.03 2.92
C MET A 292 -10.47 -3.29 3.72
N PRO A 293 -9.52 -4.22 3.96
CA PRO A 293 -9.78 -5.48 4.67
C PRO A 293 -10.54 -5.33 6.00
N PHE A 294 -10.27 -4.29 6.79
CA PHE A 294 -11.01 -4.06 8.05
C PHE A 294 -12.51 -3.80 7.85
N GLN A 295 -12.95 -3.35 6.68
CA GLN A 295 -14.37 -3.12 6.39
C GLN A 295 -15.15 -4.43 6.22
N GLU A 296 -14.44 -5.53 5.95
CA GLU A 296 -15.01 -6.87 5.80
C GLU A 296 -15.03 -7.66 7.13
N PHE A 297 -14.43 -7.13 8.19
CA PHE A 297 -14.42 -7.79 9.50
C PHE A 297 -15.84 -7.90 10.05
N PRO A 298 -16.22 -9.02 10.70
CA PRO A 298 -17.60 -9.19 11.18
C PRO A 298 -18.00 -8.16 12.24
N ASN A 299 -17.05 -7.64 13.02
CA ASN A 299 -17.27 -6.63 14.05
C ASN A 299 -16.93 -5.20 13.56
N PHE A 300 -16.91 -4.96 12.25
CA PHE A 300 -16.66 -3.63 11.70
C PHE A 300 -17.79 -2.66 12.06
N ASP A 301 -17.45 -1.61 12.80
CA ASP A 301 -18.40 -0.55 13.17
C ASP A 301 -18.48 0.54 12.08
N GLN A 302 -19.44 0.37 11.16
CA GLN A 302 -19.64 1.30 10.05
C GLN A 302 -20.02 2.72 10.53
N ALA A 303 -20.69 2.87 11.68
CA ALA A 303 -21.09 4.18 12.19
C ALA A 303 -19.85 4.96 12.68
N ARG A 304 -19.00 4.32 13.50
CA ARG A 304 -17.73 4.91 13.93
C ARG A 304 -16.80 5.22 12.76
N PHE A 305 -16.74 4.35 11.74
CA PHE A 305 -15.92 4.64 10.56
C PHE A 305 -16.43 5.88 9.81
N ARG A 306 -17.75 6.05 9.68
CA ARG A 306 -18.34 7.26 9.09
C ARG A 306 -17.99 8.52 9.90
N GLU A 307 -17.91 8.43 11.21
CA GLU A 307 -17.45 9.54 12.06
C GLU A 307 -15.98 9.89 11.79
N VAL A 308 -15.10 8.89 11.68
CA VAL A 308 -13.70 9.10 11.28
C VAL A 308 -13.63 9.80 9.94
N VAL A 309 -14.38 9.34 8.93
CA VAL A 309 -14.44 9.96 7.60
C VAL A 309 -14.95 11.40 7.65
N ARG A 310 -15.96 11.70 8.47
CA ARG A 310 -16.48 13.06 8.65
C ARG A 310 -15.50 13.99 9.37
N SER A 311 -14.61 13.44 10.19
CA SER A 311 -13.57 14.19 10.90
C SER A 311 -12.33 14.52 10.05
N LEU A 312 -12.29 14.08 8.79
CA LEU A 312 -11.18 14.35 7.88
C LEU A 312 -11.27 15.79 7.37
N GLU A 313 -10.22 16.56 7.63
CA GLU A 313 -10.07 17.92 7.12
C GLU A 313 -9.19 17.92 5.86
N LEU A 314 -9.61 18.69 4.85
CA LEU A 314 -8.83 18.97 3.66
C LEU A 314 -8.22 20.36 3.81
N SER A 315 -6.89 20.43 3.78
CA SER A 315 -6.14 21.67 3.97
C SER A 315 -5.25 21.94 2.75
N PRO A 316 -5.83 22.37 1.62
CA PRO A 316 -5.06 22.72 0.43
C PRO A 316 -4.17 23.93 0.68
N SER A 317 -3.01 23.95 0.01
CA SER A 317 -2.11 25.11 0.02
C SER A 317 -2.84 26.33 -0.55
N PRO A 318 -2.75 27.51 0.11
CA PRO A 318 -3.33 28.75 -0.42
C PRO A 318 -2.69 29.17 -1.75
N HIS A 319 -1.50 28.67 -2.07
CA HIS A 319 -0.75 29.00 -3.27
C HIS A 319 -0.77 27.89 -4.33
N ILE A 320 -1.73 26.96 -4.26
CA ILE A 320 -1.81 25.82 -5.20
C ILE A 320 -1.82 26.26 -6.67
N SER A 321 -2.44 27.39 -7.00
CA SER A 321 -2.48 27.94 -8.37
C SER A 321 -1.12 28.38 -8.91
N LYS A 322 -0.13 28.57 -8.02
CA LYS A 322 1.25 28.93 -8.35
C LYS A 322 2.13 27.70 -8.58
N LEU A 323 1.64 26.49 -8.31
CA LEU A 323 2.36 25.26 -8.57
C LEU A 323 2.28 24.87 -10.05
N VAL A 324 3.42 24.49 -10.63
CA VAL A 324 3.51 23.92 -11.97
C VAL A 324 4.27 22.60 -11.86
N LEU A 325 3.65 21.50 -12.23
CA LEU A 325 4.25 20.17 -12.18
C LEU A 325 4.56 19.70 -13.60
N VAL A 326 5.82 19.38 -13.87
CA VAL A 326 6.27 18.95 -15.19
C VAL A 326 7.00 17.63 -15.07
N GLY A 327 6.50 16.61 -15.75
CA GLY A 327 7.20 15.33 -15.89
C GLY A 327 7.65 15.14 -17.32
N SER A 328 8.90 14.76 -17.52
CA SER A 328 9.41 14.33 -18.82
C SER A 328 9.99 12.93 -18.75
N HIS A 329 9.88 12.20 -19.85
CA HIS A 329 10.48 10.89 -20.01
C HIS A 329 10.78 10.65 -21.50
N ALA A 330 11.81 9.88 -21.78
CA ALA A 330 12.23 9.53 -23.15
C ALA A 330 11.45 8.34 -23.76
N ASP A 331 10.41 7.86 -23.07
CA ASP A 331 9.57 6.74 -23.51
C ASP A 331 8.11 7.19 -23.49
N ALA A 332 7.45 7.11 -24.65
CA ALA A 332 6.08 7.55 -24.84
C ALA A 332 5.07 6.69 -24.06
N ASP A 333 5.29 5.39 -23.94
CA ASP A 333 4.36 4.47 -23.25
C ASP A 333 4.33 4.76 -21.74
N VAL A 334 5.50 5.08 -21.18
CA VAL A 334 5.63 5.53 -19.80
C VAL A 334 4.86 6.83 -19.56
N ILE A 335 4.91 7.78 -20.50
CA ILE A 335 4.14 9.03 -20.45
C ILE A 335 2.64 8.79 -20.59
N HIS A 336 2.22 7.85 -21.44
CA HIS A 336 0.82 7.44 -21.52
C HIS A 336 0.31 6.91 -20.18
N LEU A 337 1.09 6.08 -19.49
CA LEU A 337 0.73 5.57 -18.16
C LEU A 337 0.72 6.67 -17.09
N ALA A 338 1.67 7.61 -17.12
CA ALA A 338 1.67 8.77 -16.22
C ALA A 338 0.41 9.64 -16.39
N ASN A 339 0.00 9.88 -17.63
CA ASN A 339 -1.25 10.60 -17.93
C ASN A 339 -2.50 9.84 -17.49
N ARG A 340 -2.53 8.51 -17.60
CA ARG A 340 -3.63 7.69 -17.06
C ARG A 340 -3.72 7.79 -15.53
N ASN A 341 -2.58 7.77 -14.83
CA ASN A 341 -2.56 7.98 -13.37
C ASN A 341 -3.02 9.40 -12.99
N LEU A 342 -2.65 10.43 -13.76
CA LEU A 342 -3.16 11.79 -13.55
C LEU A 342 -4.68 11.87 -13.72
N GLN A 343 -5.23 11.18 -14.72
CA GLN A 343 -6.68 11.09 -14.90
C GLN A 343 -7.35 10.35 -13.74
N ALA A 344 -6.77 9.26 -13.27
CA ALA A 344 -7.25 8.55 -12.08
C ALA A 344 -7.20 9.44 -10.82
N PHE A 345 -6.14 10.24 -10.68
CA PHE A 345 -6.02 11.25 -9.63
C PHE A 345 -7.15 12.26 -9.69
N ALA A 346 -7.40 12.87 -10.85
CA ALA A 346 -8.47 13.84 -11.01
C ALA A 346 -9.87 13.24 -10.72
N ARG A 347 -10.09 11.96 -11.02
CA ARG A 347 -11.32 11.22 -10.71
C ARG A 347 -11.48 10.92 -9.22
N ALA A 348 -10.38 10.59 -8.55
CA ALA A 348 -10.34 10.21 -7.15
C ALA A 348 -10.47 11.41 -6.19
N LEU A 349 -10.31 12.65 -6.69
CA LEU A 349 -10.41 13.84 -5.86
C LEU A 349 -11.77 13.93 -5.15
N PRO A 350 -11.78 14.28 -3.85
CA PRO A 350 -13.01 14.48 -3.09
C PRO A 350 -13.95 15.43 -3.84
N ARG A 351 -15.24 15.10 -3.87
CA ARG A 351 -16.28 15.98 -4.46
C ARG A 351 -16.77 16.91 -3.35
N PRO A 352 -16.46 18.22 -3.37
CA PRO A 352 -17.05 19.14 -2.41
C PRO A 352 -18.55 19.18 -2.70
N ARG A 353 -19.40 18.81 -1.73
CA ARG A 353 -20.86 18.94 -1.86
C ARG A 353 -21.31 20.39 -1.68
N SER A 354 -20.52 21.20 -0.95
CA SER A 354 -20.69 22.63 -0.68
C SER A 354 -19.45 23.19 0.07
N GLY A 355 -19.30 24.52 0.15
CA GLY A 355 -18.28 25.21 0.98
C GLY A 355 -17.07 25.77 0.20
N PRO A 356 -16.12 26.46 0.85
CA PRO A 356 -15.00 27.14 0.16
C PRO A 356 -14.15 26.22 -0.73
N ALA A 357 -14.05 24.93 -0.38
CA ALA A 357 -13.37 23.92 -1.18
C ALA A 357 -14.07 23.61 -2.52
N SER A 358 -15.37 23.92 -2.67
CA SER A 358 -16.06 23.87 -3.97
C SER A 358 -15.63 25.00 -4.90
N LEU A 359 -14.96 26.05 -4.39
CA LEU A 359 -14.39 27.14 -5.19
C LEU A 359 -12.98 26.82 -5.71
N ILE A 360 -12.27 25.90 -5.05
CA ILE A 360 -10.93 25.41 -5.47
C ILE A 360 -11.06 24.57 -6.75
N TRP A 361 -12.22 23.96 -6.96
CA TRP A 361 -12.52 23.13 -8.10
C TRP A 361 -13.65 23.76 -8.92
N PRO A 362 -13.35 24.70 -9.83
CA PRO A 362 -14.40 25.34 -10.61
C PRO A 362 -15.16 24.26 -11.38
N LEU A 363 -16.44 24.11 -11.02
CA LEU A 363 -17.41 23.52 -11.95
C LEU A 363 -17.38 24.39 -13.22
N PRO A 364 -17.47 23.81 -14.42
CA PRO A 364 -17.47 24.58 -15.66
C PRO A 364 -18.50 25.72 -15.55
N SER A 365 -18.02 26.96 -15.62
CA SER A 365 -18.88 28.14 -15.53
C SER A 365 -19.53 28.35 -16.89
N GLY A 366 -20.87 28.27 -16.95
CA GLY A 366 -21.68 28.65 -18.11
C GLY A 366 -22.68 27.58 -18.53
N ASP A 367 -23.97 27.91 -18.44
CA ASP A 367 -25.13 27.52 -19.28
C ASP A 367 -25.09 26.20 -20.08
N VAL A 368 -24.55 25.13 -19.51
CA VAL A 368 -24.72 23.75 -20.02
C VAL A 368 -25.38 22.91 -18.92
N ALA A 369 -26.41 23.47 -18.30
CA ALA A 369 -27.35 22.70 -17.49
C ALA A 369 -28.42 22.14 -18.43
N GLU A 370 -28.07 21.09 -19.19
CA GLU A 370 -28.97 20.08 -19.75
C GLU A 370 -28.21 19.25 -20.80
N LYS A 371 -28.07 17.93 -20.57
CA LYS A 371 -27.44 16.91 -21.44
C LYS A 371 -25.91 16.78 -21.46
N GLU A 372 -25.25 16.70 -20.30
CA GLU A 372 -23.95 16.02 -20.23
C GLU A 372 -24.05 14.68 -19.50
N ASP A 373 -23.54 13.64 -20.15
CA ASP A 373 -23.41 12.26 -19.65
C ASP A 373 -22.63 12.24 -18.32
N PRO A 374 -23.16 11.62 -17.24
CA PRO A 374 -22.46 11.45 -15.97
C PRO A 374 -21.07 10.79 -16.08
N MET A 375 -20.78 10.10 -17.20
CA MET A 375 -19.49 9.49 -17.51
C MET A 375 -18.49 10.41 -18.23
N SER A 376 -18.88 11.61 -18.65
CA SER A 376 -18.00 12.64 -19.21
C SER A 376 -17.19 13.36 -18.12
N ILE A 377 -16.34 12.61 -17.41
CA ILE A 377 -15.49 13.10 -16.30
C ILE A 377 -14.24 13.86 -16.82
N SER A 378 -14.14 14.05 -18.14
CA SER A 378 -12.95 14.54 -18.85
C SER A 378 -12.68 16.06 -18.73
N LYS A 379 -13.57 16.86 -18.13
CA LYS A 379 -13.43 18.33 -18.05
C LYS A 379 -13.13 18.90 -16.66
N ARG A 380 -12.66 18.10 -15.70
CA ARG A 380 -12.26 18.66 -14.40
C ARG A 380 -10.88 19.33 -14.52
N ARG A 381 -10.83 20.66 -14.36
CA ARG A 381 -9.57 21.41 -14.32
C ARG A 381 -8.95 21.31 -12.92
N LEU A 382 -7.73 20.81 -12.87
CA LEU A 382 -6.87 20.90 -11.68
C LEU A 382 -6.59 22.38 -11.37
N PRO A 383 -6.46 22.77 -10.09
CA PRO A 383 -6.17 24.15 -9.70
C PRO A 383 -4.74 24.58 -10.05
N CYS A 384 -3.89 23.65 -10.50
CA CYS A 384 -2.52 23.88 -10.89
C CYS A 384 -2.21 23.15 -12.21
N SER A 385 -1.17 23.60 -12.91
CA SER A 385 -0.76 22.95 -14.17
C SER A 385 0.01 21.66 -13.87
N VAL A 386 -0.37 20.55 -14.52
CA VAL A 386 0.33 19.27 -14.44
C VAL A 386 0.48 18.72 -15.84
N THR A 387 1.71 18.54 -16.30
CA THR A 387 1.98 18.10 -17.67
C THR A 387 3.02 16.98 -17.70
N PHE A 388 2.69 15.88 -18.38
CA PHE A 388 3.62 14.80 -18.70
C PHE A 388 3.93 14.81 -20.20
N GLN A 389 5.21 14.92 -20.57
CA GLN A 389 5.63 15.08 -21.97
C GLN A 389 6.70 14.05 -22.36
N HIS A 390 6.59 13.52 -23.57
CA HIS A 390 7.63 12.70 -24.17
C HIS A 390 8.74 13.59 -24.74
N LYS A 391 9.77 13.86 -23.92
CA LYS A 391 10.86 14.79 -24.21
C LYS A 391 12.12 14.40 -23.45
N ASP A 392 13.28 14.64 -24.06
CA ASP A 392 14.57 14.53 -23.39
C ASP A 392 14.77 15.68 -22.38
N PRO A 393 15.47 15.44 -21.25
CA PRO A 393 15.64 16.45 -20.21
C PRO A 393 16.22 17.78 -20.71
N GLU A 394 17.20 17.76 -21.62
CA GLU A 394 17.86 18.97 -22.12
C GLU A 394 16.92 19.84 -22.95
N SER A 395 15.93 19.25 -23.61
CA SER A 395 14.95 19.99 -24.43
C SER A 395 13.99 20.82 -23.57
N MET A 396 13.90 20.55 -22.26
CA MET A 396 13.05 21.27 -21.34
C MET A 396 13.72 22.51 -20.75
N LEU A 397 15.05 22.61 -20.79
CA LEU A 397 15.80 23.65 -20.06
C LEU A 397 15.42 25.07 -20.48
N GLU A 398 15.25 25.31 -21.78
CA GLU A 398 14.88 26.62 -22.29
C GLU A 398 13.51 27.07 -21.77
N THR A 399 12.55 26.14 -21.64
CA THR A 399 11.23 26.41 -21.07
C THR A 399 11.28 26.67 -19.56
N LEU A 400 12.23 26.07 -18.85
CA LEU A 400 12.37 26.20 -17.39
C LEU A 400 13.13 27.46 -16.96
N ARG A 401 14.01 27.99 -17.82
CA ARG A 401 14.76 29.22 -17.53
C ARG A 401 13.82 30.38 -17.20
N GLY A 402 14.24 31.19 -16.23
CA GLY A 402 13.45 32.33 -15.73
C GLY A 402 12.38 31.97 -14.69
N HIS A 403 12.05 30.68 -14.51
CA HIS A 403 11.05 30.24 -13.55
C HIS A 403 11.74 29.53 -12.36
N PRO A 404 11.45 29.92 -11.10
CA PRO A 404 11.91 29.18 -9.93
C PRO A 404 11.59 27.70 -10.07
N THR A 405 12.63 26.86 -10.18
CA THR A 405 12.47 25.43 -10.49
C THR A 405 13.11 24.55 -9.44
N MET A 406 12.35 23.61 -8.89
CA MET A 406 12.85 22.50 -8.11
C MET A 406 12.91 21.25 -8.99
N ILE A 407 14.01 20.51 -8.95
CA ILE A 407 14.12 19.19 -9.57
C ILE A 407 13.90 18.15 -8.47
N LEU A 408 12.97 17.23 -8.70
CA LEU A 408 12.74 16.08 -7.84
C LEU A 408 12.53 14.85 -8.72
N THR A 409 13.47 13.91 -8.67
CA THR A 409 13.47 12.79 -9.63
C THR A 409 14.00 11.51 -9.02
N ASN A 410 13.55 10.38 -9.56
CA ASN A 410 14.12 9.07 -9.33
C ASN A 410 15.01 8.70 -10.52
N VAL A 411 16.35 8.74 -10.33
CA VAL A 411 17.25 8.43 -11.44
C VAL A 411 17.17 6.93 -11.77
N PRO A 412 17.31 6.51 -13.04
CA PRO A 412 17.30 5.09 -13.37
C PRO A 412 18.52 4.42 -12.74
N TYR A 413 18.36 3.26 -12.10
CA TYR A 413 19.47 2.50 -11.53
C TYR A 413 19.33 0.98 -11.76
N GLY A 414 20.27 0.22 -11.17
CA GLY A 414 20.36 -1.23 -10.93
C GLY A 414 19.99 -2.27 -12.01
N ASN A 415 19.67 -1.91 -13.25
CA ASN A 415 19.77 -2.86 -14.36
C ASN A 415 21.25 -3.05 -14.72
N LYS A 416 21.80 -4.23 -14.42
CA LYS A 416 23.21 -4.54 -14.71
C LYS A 416 23.55 -4.40 -16.19
N ALA A 417 22.60 -4.66 -17.09
CA ALA A 417 22.79 -4.51 -18.54
C ALA A 417 22.91 -3.02 -18.96
N ASP A 418 22.18 -2.13 -18.28
CA ASP A 418 22.15 -0.70 -18.61
C ASP A 418 23.19 0.13 -17.85
N ALA A 419 23.98 -0.46 -16.95
CA ALA A 419 24.90 0.28 -16.08
C ALA A 419 25.85 1.24 -16.84
N LYS A 420 26.30 0.89 -18.05
CA LYS A 420 27.14 1.78 -18.89
C LYS A 420 26.33 2.95 -19.46
N LYS A 421 25.08 2.72 -19.86
CA LYS A 421 24.13 3.73 -20.33
C LYS A 421 23.78 4.69 -19.18
N ASP A 422 23.47 4.16 -18.00
CA ASP A 422 23.15 4.94 -16.80
C ASP A 422 24.31 5.85 -16.40
N ARG A 423 25.56 5.35 -16.41
CA ARG A 423 26.74 6.19 -16.11
C ARG A 423 26.90 7.35 -17.08
N ARG A 424 26.62 7.15 -18.38
CA ARG A 424 26.64 8.23 -19.38
C ARG A 424 25.51 9.23 -19.13
N LEU A 425 24.32 8.73 -18.79
CA LEU A 425 23.18 9.55 -18.40
C LEU A 425 23.52 10.42 -17.18
N TYR A 426 24.10 9.84 -16.13
CA TYR A 426 24.49 10.58 -14.92
C TYR A 426 25.51 11.68 -15.22
N ALA A 427 26.52 11.39 -16.05
CA ALA A 427 27.51 12.38 -16.44
C ALA A 427 26.92 13.52 -17.27
N ARG A 428 26.00 13.20 -18.19
CA ARG A 428 25.26 14.18 -19.01
C ARG A 428 24.37 15.05 -18.12
N PHE A 429 23.61 14.44 -17.22
CA PHE A 429 22.76 15.12 -16.24
C PHE A 429 23.58 16.04 -15.32
N GLY A 430 24.71 15.57 -14.79
CA GLY A 430 25.60 16.39 -13.97
C GLY A 430 26.17 17.61 -14.71
N LYS A 431 26.58 17.45 -15.97
CA LYS A 431 27.02 18.57 -16.82
C LYS A 431 25.90 19.57 -17.08
N MET A 432 24.70 19.08 -17.36
CA MET A 432 23.50 19.89 -17.56
C MET A 432 23.23 20.78 -16.34
N LEU A 433 23.19 20.20 -15.13
CA LEU A 433 22.94 20.98 -13.92
C LEU A 433 24.02 22.03 -13.64
N LYS A 434 25.30 21.72 -13.92
CA LYS A 434 26.39 22.70 -13.76
C LYS A 434 26.23 23.89 -14.70
N ALA A 435 25.88 23.63 -15.96
CA ALA A 435 25.66 24.70 -16.94
C ALA A 435 24.49 25.59 -16.52
N GLU A 436 23.41 24.98 -16.01
CA GLU A 436 22.18 25.71 -15.66
C GLU A 436 22.28 26.49 -14.34
N GLN A 437 23.18 26.10 -13.43
CA GLN A 437 23.35 26.74 -12.12
C GLN A 437 23.64 28.25 -12.22
N ALA A 438 24.39 28.68 -13.25
CA ALA A 438 24.75 30.08 -13.45
C ALA A 438 23.53 30.98 -13.70
N HIS A 439 22.41 30.42 -14.15
CA HIS A 439 21.17 31.17 -14.41
C HIS A 439 20.33 31.42 -13.14
N GLY A 440 20.64 30.79 -12.00
CA GLY A 440 20.04 31.12 -10.69
C GLY A 440 18.56 30.77 -10.46
N TYR A 441 17.91 30.11 -11.43
CA TYR A 441 16.49 29.72 -11.35
C TYR A 441 16.27 28.41 -10.59
N LEU A 442 17.28 27.53 -10.51
CA LEU A 442 17.23 26.26 -9.77
C LEU A 442 17.23 26.53 -8.26
N LYS A 443 16.14 26.16 -7.56
CA LYS A 443 15.94 26.42 -6.13
C LYS A 443 16.20 25.21 -5.22
N GLY A 444 16.15 24.00 -5.78
CA GLY A 444 16.46 22.77 -5.07
C GLY A 444 16.54 21.58 -6.02
N ILE A 445 17.51 20.70 -5.83
CA ILE A 445 17.72 19.54 -6.71
C ILE A 445 17.83 18.30 -5.85
N TYR A 446 16.85 17.42 -6.01
CA TYR A 446 16.67 16.20 -5.26
C TYR A 446 16.64 14.99 -6.20
N CYS A 447 17.52 14.03 -5.97
CA CYS A 447 17.63 12.81 -6.77
C CYS A 447 17.58 11.59 -5.85
N LEU A 448 16.61 10.71 -6.08
CA LEU A 448 16.61 9.39 -5.46
C LEU A 448 17.53 8.46 -6.26
N SER A 449 18.47 7.80 -5.58
CA SER A 449 19.43 6.88 -6.19
C SER A 449 19.75 5.71 -5.26
N ALA A 450 19.91 4.50 -5.82
CA ALA A 450 20.37 3.32 -5.08
C ALA A 450 21.89 3.16 -4.97
N ARG A 451 22.69 3.93 -5.74
CA ARG A 451 24.12 3.63 -5.93
C ARG A 451 25.02 4.84 -5.73
N GLU A 452 26.23 4.58 -5.22
CA GLU A 452 27.34 5.54 -5.24
C GLU A 452 27.75 5.95 -6.66
N ASP A 453 27.53 5.07 -7.66
CA ASP A 453 27.79 5.38 -9.08
C ASP A 453 27.16 6.73 -9.47
N PHE A 454 25.92 7.02 -9.06
CA PHE A 454 25.30 8.31 -9.39
C PHE A 454 26.08 9.50 -8.84
N LYS A 455 26.49 9.45 -7.57
CA LYS A 455 27.31 10.51 -6.94
C LYS A 455 28.64 10.67 -7.68
N ARG A 456 29.31 9.55 -8.00
CA ARG A 456 30.60 9.54 -8.67
C ARG A 456 30.54 10.08 -10.10
N PHE A 457 29.57 9.63 -10.89
CA PHE A 457 29.52 9.94 -12.34
C PHE A 457 28.80 11.25 -12.65
N SER A 458 27.89 11.73 -11.78
CA SER A 458 27.34 13.10 -11.92
C SER A 458 28.40 14.18 -11.72
N GLY A 459 29.46 13.90 -10.94
CA GLY A 459 30.53 14.86 -10.66
C GLY A 459 30.05 16.07 -9.84
N LEU A 460 28.98 15.88 -9.06
CA LEU A 460 28.34 16.87 -8.20
C LEU A 460 28.48 16.43 -6.74
N ASP A 461 28.53 17.41 -5.83
CA ASP A 461 28.60 17.15 -4.40
C ASP A 461 27.18 16.99 -3.82
N TRP A 462 26.88 15.81 -3.28
CA TRP A 462 25.53 15.44 -2.86
C TRP A 462 25.47 15.22 -1.35
N ARG A 463 24.51 15.86 -0.69
CA ARG A 463 24.14 15.59 0.69
C ARG A 463 23.03 14.54 0.74
N THR A 464 23.17 13.52 1.57
CA THR A 464 22.09 12.56 1.82
C THR A 464 21.06 13.18 2.76
N GLU A 465 19.81 13.29 2.30
CA GLU A 465 18.67 13.80 3.07
C GLU A 465 17.87 12.69 3.74
N LEU A 466 17.77 11.52 3.08
CA LEU A 466 17.01 10.38 3.57
C LEU A 466 17.67 9.07 3.09
N ARG A 467 17.56 8.03 3.91
CA ARG A 467 17.95 6.65 3.57
C ARG A 467 16.81 5.72 3.92
N PHE A 468 16.45 4.84 3.00
CA PHE A 468 15.41 3.85 3.20
C PHE A 468 15.54 2.69 2.22
N GLU A 469 14.79 1.63 2.46
CA GLU A 469 14.74 0.48 1.55
C GLU A 469 13.57 0.57 0.57
N CYS A 470 13.84 0.31 -0.70
CA CYS A 470 12.85 0.19 -1.77
C CYS A 470 13.00 -1.18 -2.43
N SER A 471 12.05 -2.08 -2.21
CA SER A 471 12.02 -3.43 -2.80
C SER A 471 13.32 -4.23 -2.57
N GLY A 472 13.85 -4.23 -1.34
CA GLY A 472 15.11 -4.91 -1.00
C GLY A 472 16.38 -4.12 -1.32
N VAL A 473 16.26 -2.94 -1.93
CA VAL A 473 17.41 -2.10 -2.32
C VAL A 473 17.49 -0.87 -1.43
N GLN A 474 18.64 -0.65 -0.80
CA GLN A 474 18.90 0.59 -0.06
C GLN A 474 19.03 1.76 -1.04
N VAL A 475 18.22 2.80 -0.81
CA VAL A 475 18.17 4.01 -1.63
C VAL A 475 18.38 5.24 -0.78
N GLU A 476 18.94 6.27 -1.40
CA GLU A 476 19.20 7.56 -0.78
C GLU A 476 18.49 8.67 -1.56
N LEU A 477 17.75 9.52 -0.84
CA LEU A 477 17.35 10.82 -1.37
C LEU A 477 18.51 11.79 -1.20
N LEU A 478 19.05 12.26 -2.32
CA LEU A 478 20.21 13.12 -2.37
C LEU A 478 19.79 14.55 -2.72
N ARG A 479 20.30 15.53 -1.97
CA ARG A 479 20.18 16.95 -2.30
C ARG A 479 21.51 17.48 -2.81
N TRP A 480 21.49 18.17 -3.95
CA TRP A 480 22.70 18.82 -4.46
C TRP A 480 23.10 20.00 -3.58
N THR A 481 24.39 20.12 -3.23
CA THR A 481 24.91 21.21 -2.39
C THR A 481 25.17 22.51 -3.18
N GLY A 482 25.01 22.47 -4.50
CA GLY A 482 25.41 23.56 -5.40
C GLY A 482 26.89 23.54 -5.77
N ARG A 483 27.68 22.59 -5.24
CA ARG A 483 29.11 22.46 -5.50
C ARG A 483 29.42 21.28 -6.41
N THR A 484 30.57 21.32 -7.06
CA THR A 484 31.14 20.14 -7.75
C THR A 484 31.85 19.26 -6.74
N ALA A 485 31.77 17.93 -6.92
CA ALA A 485 32.52 17.01 -6.07
C ALA A 485 34.03 17.27 -6.22
N SER A 486 34.73 17.47 -5.10
CA SER A 486 36.19 17.40 -5.08
C SER A 486 36.59 15.95 -5.32
N ILE A 487 37.13 15.66 -6.50
CA ILE A 487 37.69 14.33 -6.78
C ILE A 487 38.88 14.17 -5.80
N PRO A 488 38.92 13.15 -4.92
CA PRO A 488 40.14 12.82 -4.22
C PRO A 488 41.19 12.51 -5.30
N ARG A 489 42.29 13.26 -5.36
CA ARG A 489 43.42 12.91 -6.21
C ARG A 489 43.84 11.51 -5.81
N VAL A 490 43.55 10.53 -6.67
CA VAL A 490 44.18 9.22 -6.58
C VAL A 490 45.65 9.47 -6.88
N GLU A 491 46.49 9.49 -5.86
CA GLU A 491 47.92 9.30 -6.07
C GLU A 491 48.05 8.01 -6.87
N ARG A 492 48.60 8.12 -8.09
CA ARG A 492 48.95 6.95 -8.87
C ARG A 492 49.92 6.15 -8.00
N GLU A 493 49.45 5.05 -7.42
CA GLU A 493 50.33 4.01 -6.93
C GLU A 493 51.30 3.72 -8.07
N LYS A 494 52.57 4.05 -7.86
CA LYS A 494 53.64 3.70 -8.78
C LYS A 494 53.60 2.18 -8.87
N GLY A 495 53.12 1.67 -10.01
CA GLY A 495 53.12 0.24 -10.28
C GLY A 495 54.52 -0.33 -10.00
N PRO A 496 54.61 -1.56 -9.47
CA PRO A 496 55.89 -2.14 -9.08
C PRO A 496 56.81 -2.18 -10.30
N LYS A 497 58.01 -1.61 -10.16
CA LYS A 497 59.07 -1.71 -11.16
C LYS A 497 59.32 -3.20 -11.42
N GLN A 498 59.06 -3.65 -12.65
CA GLN A 498 59.54 -4.93 -13.12
C GLN A 498 61.07 -4.92 -13.08
N VAL A 499 61.64 -5.76 -12.23
CA VAL A 499 63.08 -6.05 -12.22
C VAL A 499 63.33 -7.12 -13.28
N PRO A 500 64.33 -6.98 -14.16
CA PRO A 500 64.63 -7.99 -15.18
C PRO A 500 65.15 -9.26 -14.54
N THR A 501 64.64 -10.40 -15.01
CA THR A 501 65.16 -11.75 -14.72
C THR A 501 66.54 -11.92 -15.34
N GLU A 502 67.55 -12.12 -14.51
CA GLU A 502 68.83 -12.73 -14.91
C GLU A 502 68.92 -14.15 -14.35
N THR A 503 69.29 -15.06 -15.25
CA THR A 503 69.60 -16.48 -15.04
C THR A 503 71.03 -16.67 -14.51
N HIS A 504 71.33 -17.91 -14.08
CA HIS A 504 72.59 -18.46 -13.52
C HIS A 504 72.65 -18.48 -11.98
N GLU A 505 73.24 -19.44 -11.27
CA GLU A 505 73.58 -20.87 -11.47
C GLU A 505 73.87 -21.42 -10.04
N GLU A 506 74.20 -22.70 -9.92
CA GLU A 506 74.31 -23.53 -8.71
C GLU A 506 75.24 -23.02 -7.56
N VAL A 507 74.94 -23.45 -6.31
CA VAL A 507 75.76 -24.42 -5.51
C VAL A 507 75.43 -24.34 -3.99
N SER A 508 75.05 -25.51 -3.45
CA SER A 508 75.31 -26.10 -2.11
C SER A 508 75.79 -25.23 -0.92
N THR A 509 75.13 -25.35 0.25
CA THR A 509 75.67 -26.12 1.42
C THR A 509 74.79 -26.04 2.70
N ALA A 510 74.74 -27.20 3.37
CA ALA A 510 74.73 -27.44 4.83
C ALA A 510 73.52 -27.07 5.72
N ASN A 511 72.88 -28.16 6.19
CA ASN A 511 72.13 -28.32 7.45
C ASN A 511 73.11 -28.46 8.65
N PRO A 512 72.71 -28.29 9.94
CA PRO A 512 72.00 -29.37 10.65
C PRO A 512 71.03 -28.99 11.81
N ALA A 513 69.95 -29.81 11.88
CA ALA A 513 69.40 -30.59 13.01
C ALA A 513 69.16 -30.03 14.44
N SER A 514 67.91 -30.22 14.92
CA SER A 514 67.52 -31.08 16.09
C SER A 514 65.97 -31.09 16.20
N SER A 515 65.25 -32.17 15.85
CA SER A 515 64.91 -33.42 16.60
C SER A 515 64.21 -33.17 17.94
N THR A 516 62.92 -33.52 18.13
CA THR A 516 62.36 -34.85 18.50
C THR A 516 60.85 -34.61 18.83
N THR A 517 59.84 -35.50 18.69
CA THR A 517 59.73 -36.96 18.53
C THR A 517 58.29 -37.36 18.11
N ALA A 518 58.22 -38.37 17.23
CA ALA A 518 57.30 -39.54 17.19
C ALA A 518 55.77 -39.35 17.07
N LEU A 519 55.15 -39.67 15.90
CA LEU A 519 54.61 -40.99 15.45
C LEU A 519 53.35 -41.40 16.23
N GLY A 520 52.18 -41.72 15.66
CA GLY A 520 51.78 -42.21 14.33
C GLY A 520 50.72 -43.31 14.58
N ARG A 521 49.56 -43.39 13.90
CA ARG A 521 49.39 -44.19 12.68
C ARG A 521 47.91 -44.26 12.22
N LYS A 522 47.73 -44.07 10.91
CA LYS A 522 47.00 -44.90 9.91
C LYS A 522 45.46 -45.03 10.09
N SER A 523 44.65 -44.83 9.05
CA SER A 523 44.63 -45.71 7.86
C SER A 523 43.95 -45.11 6.62
N LYS A 524 44.50 -45.47 5.45
CA LYS A 524 44.02 -45.23 4.08
C LYS A 524 42.90 -46.23 3.68
N ARG A 525 42.22 -45.89 2.57
CA ARG A 525 41.61 -46.72 1.48
C ARG A 525 40.07 -46.72 1.48
N ARG A 526 39.37 -46.78 0.34
CA ARG A 526 39.64 -46.66 -1.11
C ARG A 526 38.26 -46.54 -1.77
N MET A 527 38.21 -45.99 -2.98
CA MET A 527 37.05 -46.06 -3.88
C MET A 527 36.74 -47.50 -4.30
N ALA A 528 35.45 -47.80 -4.46
CA ALA A 528 34.93 -48.81 -5.38
C ALA A 528 33.56 -48.37 -5.90
N ALA A 529 33.38 -48.46 -7.21
CA ALA A 529 32.15 -48.17 -7.94
C ALA A 529 31.17 -49.35 -7.84
N SER A 530 29.87 -49.06 -7.91
CA SER A 530 28.91 -49.97 -8.52
C SER A 530 27.74 -49.19 -9.11
N THR A 531 27.39 -49.59 -10.33
CA THR A 531 26.32 -49.13 -11.22
C THR A 531 24.92 -49.52 -10.73
N SER A 532 23.93 -48.65 -10.92
CA SER A 532 22.59 -49.07 -11.36
C SER A 532 21.85 -47.91 -12.05
N HIS A 533 21.25 -48.25 -13.20
CA HIS A 533 20.38 -47.40 -14.01
C HIS A 533 19.01 -47.21 -13.35
N GLY A 534 18.47 -46.00 -13.44
CA GLY A 534 17.07 -45.68 -13.15
C GLY A 534 16.61 -44.55 -14.08
N ALA A 535 15.69 -44.87 -14.98
CA ALA A 535 15.25 -44.04 -16.09
C ALA A 535 14.47 -42.78 -15.66
N VAL A 536 14.67 -41.70 -16.42
CA VAL A 536 13.97 -40.42 -16.32
C VAL A 536 12.60 -40.53 -17.01
N ALA A 537 11.51 -40.24 -16.30
CA ALA A 537 10.18 -40.11 -16.89
C ALA A 537 9.92 -38.65 -17.33
N MET A 538 9.61 -38.46 -18.61
CA MET A 538 9.11 -37.21 -19.18
C MET A 538 7.64 -36.96 -18.81
N PRO A 539 7.18 -35.69 -18.76
CA PRO A 539 5.76 -35.36 -18.60
C PRO A 539 4.96 -35.56 -19.91
N PRO A 540 3.64 -35.84 -19.85
CA PRO A 540 2.84 -36.13 -21.03
C PRO A 540 2.43 -34.86 -21.80
N ALA A 541 2.34 -35.00 -23.13
CA ALA A 541 1.91 -33.97 -24.07
C ALA A 541 0.42 -33.63 -23.93
N LYS A 542 0.10 -32.34 -24.11
CA LYS A 542 -1.28 -31.80 -24.11
C LYS A 542 -2.10 -32.37 -25.29
N ALA A 543 -3.25 -32.95 -24.99
CA ALA A 543 -4.22 -33.40 -25.98
C ALA A 543 -4.96 -32.22 -26.64
N LYS A 544 -5.06 -32.21 -27.98
CA LYS A 544 -5.90 -31.27 -28.75
C LYS A 544 -7.38 -31.66 -28.60
N ARG A 545 -8.21 -30.75 -28.11
CA ARG A 545 -9.68 -30.88 -28.09
C ARG A 545 -10.26 -30.86 -29.51
N THR A 546 -11.28 -31.68 -29.75
CA THR A 546 -11.94 -31.83 -31.06
C THR A 546 -13.13 -30.86 -31.20
N ARG A 547 -13.42 -30.50 -32.44
CA ARG A 547 -14.40 -29.46 -32.86
C ARG A 547 -15.85 -29.74 -32.42
N ASP A 548 -16.18 -30.98 -32.05
CA ASP A 548 -17.51 -31.40 -31.61
C ASP A 548 -17.82 -31.04 -30.14
N GLU A 549 -16.82 -30.88 -29.27
CA GLU A 549 -17.04 -30.46 -27.89
C GLU A 549 -17.46 -28.98 -27.80
N HIS A 550 -16.97 -28.15 -28.73
CA HIS A 550 -17.29 -26.72 -28.78
C HIS A 550 -18.72 -26.43 -29.27
N GLN A 551 -19.33 -27.32 -30.06
CA GLN A 551 -20.71 -27.15 -30.54
C GLN A 551 -21.77 -27.55 -29.50
N LYS A 552 -21.43 -28.38 -28.49
CA LYS A 552 -22.34 -28.75 -27.41
C LYS A 552 -22.43 -27.68 -26.31
N GLU A 553 -21.32 -27.03 -25.96
CA GLU A 553 -21.31 -25.93 -24.97
C GLU A 553 -22.09 -24.69 -25.45
N ASN A 554 -22.02 -24.36 -26.74
CA ASN A 554 -22.74 -23.19 -27.28
C ASN A 554 -24.27 -23.35 -27.34
N ARG A 555 -24.80 -24.58 -27.45
CA ARG A 555 -26.26 -24.80 -27.36
C ARG A 555 -26.75 -24.68 -25.92
N TYR A 556 -25.97 -25.15 -24.95
CA TYR A 556 -26.33 -25.08 -23.53
C TYR A 556 -26.34 -23.64 -23.00
N ALA A 557 -25.42 -22.79 -23.48
CA ALA A 557 -25.39 -21.37 -23.13
C ALA A 557 -26.55 -20.56 -23.74
N HIS A 558 -27.02 -20.93 -24.94
CA HIS A 558 -28.16 -20.27 -25.59
C HIS A 558 -29.48 -20.59 -24.89
N ASP A 559 -29.68 -21.85 -24.47
CA ASP A 559 -30.92 -22.26 -23.79
C ASP A 559 -31.05 -21.65 -22.37
N LEU A 560 -29.93 -21.43 -21.66
CA LEU A 560 -29.92 -20.76 -20.35
C LEU A 560 -30.31 -19.27 -20.43
N HIS A 561 -29.94 -18.60 -21.54
CA HIS A 561 -30.24 -17.18 -21.73
C HIS A 561 -31.73 -16.93 -22.04
N VAL A 562 -32.39 -17.89 -22.70
CA VAL A 562 -33.82 -17.82 -23.03
C VAL A 562 -34.71 -18.12 -21.81
N GLU A 563 -34.24 -18.94 -20.85
CA GLU A 563 -34.95 -19.15 -19.57
C GLU A 563 -34.83 -17.96 -18.61
N MET A 564 -33.67 -17.28 -18.55
CA MET A 564 -33.48 -16.12 -17.68
C MET A 564 -34.42 -14.95 -18.03
N LEU A 565 -34.72 -14.74 -19.32
CA LEU A 565 -35.60 -13.65 -19.76
C LEU A 565 -37.09 -13.90 -19.47
N ARG A 566 -37.49 -15.12 -19.08
CA ARG A 566 -38.88 -15.45 -18.72
C ARG A 566 -39.20 -15.31 -17.23
N ALA A 567 -38.20 -15.09 -16.37
CA ALA A 567 -38.36 -15.14 -14.91
C ALA A 567 -38.52 -13.78 -14.21
N GLU A 568 -38.51 -12.65 -14.94
CA GLU A 568 -38.77 -11.33 -14.35
C GLU A 568 -40.28 -11.07 -14.14
N SER A 569 -40.82 -11.65 -13.08
CA SER A 569 -42.09 -11.18 -12.48
C SER A 569 -41.87 -10.97 -10.98
N LEU A 570 -41.51 -9.73 -10.61
CA LEU A 570 -41.35 -9.30 -9.21
C LEU A 570 -42.70 -9.25 -8.47
N PRO A 571 -42.82 -9.79 -7.25
CA PRO A 571 -44.01 -9.60 -6.42
C PRO A 571 -44.03 -8.19 -5.79
N ALA A 572 -45.16 -7.51 -5.91
CA ALA A 572 -45.40 -6.20 -5.30
C ALA A 572 -45.43 -6.28 -3.75
N LEU A 573 -44.46 -5.67 -3.09
CA LEU A 573 -44.45 -5.51 -1.62
C LEU A 573 -45.40 -4.38 -1.21
N ARG A 574 -46.58 -4.74 -0.66
CA ARG A 574 -47.46 -3.83 0.08
C ARG A 574 -47.09 -3.85 1.57
N GLY A 575 -46.60 -2.73 2.10
CA GLY A 575 -46.42 -2.51 3.54
C GLY A 575 -46.32 -1.02 3.87
N LYS A 576 -47.11 -0.54 4.84
CA LYS A 576 -47.13 0.87 5.26
C LYS A 576 -45.88 1.17 6.13
N TYR A 577 -44.92 1.91 5.59
CA TYR A 577 -43.84 2.50 6.37
C TYR A 577 -44.19 3.94 6.77
N LYS A 578 -44.08 4.26 8.07
CA LYS A 578 -44.18 5.62 8.61
C LYS A 578 -42.74 6.14 8.74
N HIS A 579 -42.41 7.24 8.08
CA HIS A 579 -41.07 7.82 8.07
C HIS A 579 -41.10 9.14 8.86
N ASP A 580 -40.40 9.22 9.99
CA ASP A 580 -40.16 10.47 10.71
C ASP A 580 -38.80 11.02 10.26
N ASN A 581 -38.79 11.91 9.26
CA ASN A 581 -37.59 12.62 8.80
C ASN A 581 -37.79 14.15 8.93
N PRO A 582 -37.04 14.85 9.79
CA PRO A 582 -37.18 16.28 10.02
C PRO A 582 -36.52 17.17 8.94
N PHE A 583 -36.03 16.61 7.82
CA PHE A 583 -35.38 17.36 6.72
C PHE A 583 -36.24 17.57 5.46
N LEU A 584 -37.53 17.22 5.48
CA LEU A 584 -38.46 17.57 4.40
C LEU A 584 -39.02 18.97 4.66
N GLY A 585 -38.36 19.98 4.08
CA GLY A 585 -38.80 21.37 4.15
C GLY A 585 -40.18 21.58 3.52
N THR A 586 -41.00 22.40 4.18
CA THR A 586 -42.32 22.83 3.73
C THR A 586 -42.19 23.76 2.53
N GLY A 587 -42.27 23.21 1.30
CA GLY A 587 -42.51 24.03 0.12
C GLY A 587 -41.91 23.52 -1.17
N SER A 588 -42.56 22.54 -1.82
CA SER A 588 -42.74 22.50 -3.28
C SER A 588 -43.87 21.52 -3.63
N ALA A 589 -44.55 21.78 -4.74
CA ALA A 589 -45.93 21.43 -5.03
C ALA A 589 -46.27 19.92 -5.06
N TYR A 590 -47.21 19.48 -4.21
CA TYR A 590 -47.87 18.18 -4.29
C TYR A 590 -49.13 18.26 -5.16
N ARG A 591 -49.20 17.51 -6.27
CA ARG A 591 -50.47 17.26 -6.98
C ARG A 591 -51.17 16.05 -6.34
N ARG A 592 -52.41 16.25 -5.86
CA ARG A 592 -53.21 15.24 -5.14
C ARG A 592 -53.91 14.32 -6.15
N ALA A 593 -53.66 13.02 -6.10
CA ALA A 593 -54.40 12.04 -6.89
C ALA A 593 -55.79 11.76 -6.27
N PRO A 594 -56.83 11.39 -7.05
CA PRO A 594 -58.22 11.30 -6.58
C PRO A 594 -58.50 10.17 -5.56
N ALA A 595 -57.51 9.36 -5.21
CA ALA A 595 -57.65 8.22 -4.29
C ALA A 595 -56.74 8.31 -3.04
N GLY A 596 -56.34 9.52 -2.62
CA GLY A 596 -55.83 9.77 -1.27
C GLY A 596 -54.39 9.33 -0.96
N GLY A 597 -53.53 9.14 -1.97
CA GLY A 597 -52.08 8.93 -1.79
C GLY A 597 -51.23 10.07 -2.37
N PHE A 598 -50.03 10.28 -1.81
CA PHE A 598 -48.98 11.13 -2.40
C PHE A 598 -48.11 10.27 -3.33
N VAL A 599 -47.86 10.76 -4.55
CA VAL A 599 -46.94 10.13 -5.52
C VAL A 599 -45.62 10.90 -5.49
N CYS A 600 -44.50 10.21 -5.29
CA CYS A 600 -43.17 10.72 -5.62
C CYS A 600 -42.74 10.05 -6.93
N ASP A 601 -42.48 10.84 -7.97
CA ASP A 601 -41.84 10.35 -9.18
C ASP A 601 -40.38 10.00 -8.87
N VAL A 602 -40.10 8.71 -8.76
CA VAL A 602 -38.73 8.19 -8.87
C VAL A 602 -38.62 7.65 -10.28
N SER A 603 -38.23 8.50 -11.23
CA SER A 603 -37.84 8.06 -12.56
C SER A 603 -36.52 7.29 -12.44
N VAL A 604 -36.60 5.96 -12.50
CA VAL A 604 -35.47 5.08 -12.79
C VAL A 604 -35.15 5.30 -14.27
N ALA A 605 -34.02 5.94 -14.56
CA ALA A 605 -33.52 5.98 -15.93
C ALA A 605 -32.98 4.58 -16.27
N GLU A 606 -33.67 3.89 -17.18
CA GLU A 606 -33.10 2.78 -17.95
C GLU A 606 -31.82 3.23 -18.65
N LYS A 607 -30.88 2.29 -18.79
CA LYS A 607 -29.58 2.49 -19.44
C LYS A 607 -29.69 3.20 -20.79
N PRO A 608 -28.73 4.09 -21.06
CA PRO A 608 -27.90 3.99 -22.25
C PRO A 608 -26.55 3.33 -21.93
#